data_AF-A0AAJ7FEK2-F1
#
_entry.id   AF-A0AAJ7FEK2-F1
#
_cell.length_a   1.000
_cell.length_b   1.000
_cell.length_c   1.000
_cell.angle_alpha   90.00
_cell.angle_beta   90.00
_cell.angle_gamma   90.00
#
_symmetry.space_group_name_H-M   'P 1'
#
loop_
_entity.id
_entity.type
_entity.pdbx_description
1 polymer ?
#
loop_
_entity_poly.entity_id
_entity_poly.type
_entity_poly.pdbx_seq_one_letter_code
_entity_poly.pdbx_strand_id
1 'polypeptide(L)'
;MTLNREVWEDPEKLLHKFDSNEDAALDFEEFCILCGELFGAEEVEEHEYRIRDIFDILDSNGDGLLNEDEWGRCHKEWISVVLNPLSVLLVVDVQNDFIDGTMALRNCGKGEDGADVIEPINQLLKEVQWKKVVYSLDWHPETHIGFYDNLHMRELHPDSKVSKEDAKILDTVLFLEPQLEQRLWPRHCVMDTWGAQLHKELYIIPDSSQIRKGQNPDMETYSVFFDNNAINSTELLNILQEIGITDVYVCGLAYDVCVRATCMDGLRLGYRLAIIEDCCRGVDPDDVIEARKMISENGGLLTNSKEVPMLVSGEKRSLIMAQQGTWSLAKKWSACEKEAEKESKE
;
A
#
# COMPACT_ATOMS: atom_id res chain seq x y z
N MET A 1 -16.04 0.04 22.14
CA MET A 1 -16.41 -1.09 23.02
C MET A 1 -15.25 -2.06 23.03
N THR A 2 -14.82 -2.56 24.20
CA THR A 2 -13.74 -3.56 24.26
C THR A 2 -14.33 -4.91 23.84
N LEU A 3 -13.93 -5.44 22.67
CA LEU A 3 -14.37 -6.77 22.21
C LEU A 3 -13.96 -7.83 23.25
N ASN A 4 -14.88 -8.73 23.59
CA ASN A 4 -14.56 -9.87 24.46
C ASN A 4 -13.71 -10.88 23.69
N ARG A 5 -12.37 -10.76 23.78
CA ARG A 5 -11.43 -11.56 22.99
C ARG A 5 -11.66 -13.07 23.06
N GLU A 6 -12.11 -13.60 24.20
CA GLU A 6 -12.35 -15.04 24.36
C GLU A 6 -13.45 -15.59 23.44
N VAL A 7 -14.45 -14.77 23.10
CA VAL A 7 -15.52 -15.17 22.16
C VAL A 7 -15.02 -15.03 20.72
N TRP A 8 -14.25 -13.99 20.43
CA TRP A 8 -13.77 -13.69 19.08
C TRP A 8 -12.67 -14.63 18.58
N GLU A 9 -11.88 -15.23 19.49
CA GLU A 9 -10.82 -16.19 19.15
C GLU A 9 -11.34 -17.62 18.93
N ASP A 10 -12.60 -17.90 19.33
CA ASP A 10 -13.20 -19.24 19.27
C ASP A 10 -14.29 -19.28 18.19
N PRO A 11 -14.08 -19.98 17.06
CA PRO A 11 -15.02 -19.96 15.94
C PRO A 11 -16.40 -20.51 16.29
N GLU A 12 -16.48 -21.53 17.16
CA GLU A 12 -17.76 -22.13 17.55
C GLU A 12 -18.57 -21.18 18.43
N LYS A 13 -17.91 -20.55 19.42
CA LYS A 13 -18.57 -19.55 20.28
C LYS A 13 -18.98 -18.31 19.51
N LEU A 14 -18.16 -17.89 18.55
CA LEU A 14 -18.46 -16.73 17.73
C LEU A 14 -19.65 -17.00 16.82
N LEU A 15 -19.71 -18.18 16.19
CA LEU A 15 -20.86 -18.61 15.40
C LEU A 15 -22.14 -18.60 16.25
N HIS A 16 -22.13 -19.33 17.36
CA HIS A 16 -23.29 -19.41 18.28
C HIS A 16 -23.74 -18.04 18.80
N LYS A 17 -22.83 -17.06 18.89
CA LYS A 17 -23.21 -15.71 19.33
C LYS A 17 -24.10 -15.00 18.30
N PHE A 18 -23.85 -15.20 17.01
CA PHE A 18 -24.48 -14.45 15.93
C PHE A 18 -25.52 -15.27 15.15
N ASP A 19 -25.45 -16.59 15.20
CA ASP A 19 -26.47 -17.53 14.73
C ASP A 19 -27.71 -17.41 15.64
N SER A 20 -28.65 -16.59 15.21
CA SER A 20 -29.85 -16.22 15.96
C SER A 20 -31.00 -17.20 15.73
N ASN A 21 -30.95 -17.93 14.62
CA ASN A 21 -31.98 -18.88 14.19
C ASN A 21 -31.64 -20.34 14.57
N GLU A 22 -30.43 -20.59 15.08
CA GLU A 22 -29.85 -21.87 15.50
C GLU A 22 -29.72 -22.90 14.36
N ASP A 23 -29.41 -22.46 13.13
CA ASP A 23 -29.23 -23.32 11.96
C ASP A 23 -27.77 -23.76 11.70
N ALA A 24 -26.84 -23.33 12.55
CA ALA A 24 -25.41 -23.58 12.47
C ALA A 24 -24.72 -22.98 11.22
N ALA A 25 -25.29 -21.92 10.66
CA ALA A 25 -24.68 -21.06 9.66
C ALA A 25 -24.90 -19.58 10.01
N LEU A 26 -24.32 -18.68 9.23
CA LEU A 26 -24.70 -17.27 9.27
C LEU A 26 -25.31 -16.87 7.92
N ASP A 27 -26.52 -16.34 7.95
CA ASP A 27 -27.05 -15.60 6.81
C ASP A 27 -26.46 -14.18 6.74
N PHE A 28 -26.84 -13.42 5.71
CA PHE A 28 -26.33 -12.06 5.53
C PHE A 28 -26.76 -11.09 6.64
N GLU A 29 -27.96 -11.23 7.20
CA GLU A 29 -28.44 -10.33 8.26
C GLU A 29 -27.63 -10.55 9.54
N GLU A 30 -27.37 -11.81 9.89
CA GLU A 30 -26.53 -12.19 11.03
C GLU A 30 -25.07 -11.77 10.83
N PHE A 31 -24.55 -11.92 9.60
CA PHE A 31 -23.22 -11.43 9.25
C PHE A 31 -23.10 -9.91 9.35
N CYS A 32 -24.14 -9.15 8.99
CA CYS A 32 -24.19 -7.71 9.19
C CYS A 32 -24.12 -7.33 10.68
N ILE A 33 -24.79 -8.07 11.56
CA ILE A 33 -24.71 -7.85 13.02
C ILE A 33 -23.29 -8.09 13.53
N LEU A 34 -22.65 -9.19 13.08
CA LEU A 34 -21.25 -9.46 13.38
C LEU A 34 -20.33 -8.32 12.95
N CYS A 35 -20.50 -7.85 11.71
CA CYS A 35 -19.71 -6.74 11.18
C CYS A 35 -19.98 -5.43 11.94
N GLY A 36 -21.21 -5.21 12.39
CA GLY A 36 -21.58 -4.06 13.21
C GLY A 36 -20.83 -4.02 14.54
N GLU A 37 -20.52 -5.17 15.12
CA GLU A 37 -19.64 -5.24 16.29
C GLU A 37 -18.15 -5.03 15.96
N LEU A 38 -17.69 -5.47 14.79
CA LEU A 38 -16.29 -5.31 14.36
C LEU A 38 -15.94 -3.86 13.98
N PHE A 39 -16.82 -3.22 13.21
CA PHE A 39 -16.54 -1.95 12.53
C PHE A 39 -17.39 -0.78 13.05
N GLY A 40 -18.49 -1.08 13.76
CA GLY A 40 -19.50 -0.11 14.18
C GLY A 40 -20.77 -0.22 13.34
N ALA A 41 -21.92 -0.14 14.00
CA ALA A 41 -23.22 -0.29 13.33
C ALA A 41 -23.48 0.79 12.27
N GLU A 42 -23.11 2.05 12.56
CA GLU A 42 -23.28 3.17 11.61
C GLU A 42 -22.41 2.97 10.35
N GLU A 43 -21.16 2.53 10.51
CA GLU A 43 -20.24 2.23 9.38
C GLU A 43 -20.81 1.11 8.49
N VAL A 44 -21.39 0.07 9.09
CA VAL A 44 -22.03 -1.03 8.36
C VAL A 44 -23.28 -0.57 7.62
N GLU A 45 -24.12 0.26 8.24
CA GLU A 45 -25.34 0.78 7.62
C GLU A 45 -25.02 1.70 6.43
N GLU A 46 -24.04 2.60 6.57
CA GLU A 46 -23.62 3.51 5.50
C GLU A 46 -22.91 2.79 4.34
N HIS A 47 -22.29 1.64 4.62
CA HIS A 47 -21.45 0.91 3.67
C HIS A 47 -21.84 -0.56 3.52
N GLU A 48 -23.13 -0.87 3.58
CA GLU A 48 -23.67 -2.23 3.47
C GLU A 48 -23.16 -2.96 2.22
N TYR A 49 -22.97 -2.24 1.11
CA TYR A 49 -22.40 -2.81 -0.12
C TYR A 49 -21.02 -3.46 0.09
N ARG A 50 -20.18 -2.92 0.99
CA ARG A 50 -18.89 -3.53 1.31
C ARG A 50 -19.06 -4.82 2.11
N ILE A 51 -20.04 -4.84 3.01
CA ILE A 51 -20.38 -6.05 3.77
C ILE A 51 -20.93 -7.12 2.84
N ARG A 52 -21.75 -6.74 1.87
CA ARG A 52 -22.22 -7.63 0.80
C ARG A 52 -21.05 -8.21 0.01
N ASP A 53 -20.15 -7.36 -0.48
CA ASP A 53 -18.98 -7.81 -1.22
C ASP A 53 -18.10 -8.78 -0.40
N ILE A 54 -17.95 -8.54 0.91
CA ILE A 54 -17.23 -9.43 1.81
C ILE A 54 -17.97 -10.76 1.94
N PHE A 55 -19.27 -10.73 2.22
CA PHE A 55 -20.11 -11.92 2.41
C PHE A 55 -20.09 -12.79 1.15
N ASP A 56 -20.34 -12.22 -0.02
CA ASP A 56 -20.41 -12.93 -1.29
C ASP A 56 -19.08 -13.60 -1.68
N ILE A 57 -17.94 -13.10 -1.16
CA ILE A 57 -16.64 -13.74 -1.35
C ILE A 57 -16.45 -14.91 -0.39
N LEU A 58 -16.91 -14.77 0.85
CA LEU A 58 -16.79 -15.79 1.89
C LEU A 58 -17.78 -16.95 1.66
N ASP A 59 -18.97 -16.64 1.14
CA ASP A 59 -19.95 -17.59 0.61
C ASP A 59 -19.49 -18.10 -0.76
N SER A 60 -18.50 -19.00 -0.71
CA SER A 60 -17.84 -19.54 -1.89
C SER A 60 -18.75 -20.40 -2.75
N ASN A 61 -19.80 -21.00 -2.18
CA ASN A 61 -20.74 -21.86 -2.89
C ASN A 61 -21.96 -21.08 -3.43
N GLY A 62 -22.19 -19.85 -2.95
CA GLY A 62 -23.26 -18.94 -3.39
C GLY A 62 -24.66 -19.36 -2.94
N ASP A 63 -24.78 -20.12 -1.84
CA ASP A 63 -26.06 -20.58 -1.29
C ASP A 63 -26.73 -19.57 -0.35
N GLY A 64 -26.02 -18.48 -0.03
CA GLY A 64 -26.49 -17.41 0.83
C GLY A 64 -26.23 -17.65 2.32
N LEU A 65 -25.44 -18.66 2.69
CA LEU A 65 -25.12 -19.04 4.06
C LEU A 65 -23.62 -19.29 4.25
N LEU A 66 -23.05 -18.79 5.35
CA LEU A 66 -21.71 -19.20 5.78
C LEU A 66 -21.81 -20.44 6.67
N ASN A 67 -21.81 -21.63 6.04
CA ASN A 67 -21.85 -22.92 6.73
C ASN A 67 -20.52 -23.27 7.44
N GLU A 68 -20.44 -24.42 8.13
CA GLU A 68 -19.28 -24.84 8.93
C GLU A 68 -17.91 -24.66 8.22
N ASP A 69 -17.80 -25.06 6.95
CA ASP A 69 -16.55 -24.99 6.18
C ASP A 69 -16.18 -23.56 5.77
N GLU A 70 -17.16 -22.77 5.33
CA GLU A 70 -16.99 -21.36 4.95
C GLU A 70 -16.73 -20.49 6.17
N TRP A 71 -17.44 -20.75 7.26
CA TRP A 71 -17.26 -20.10 8.54
C TRP A 71 -15.87 -20.38 9.12
N GLY A 72 -15.40 -21.63 9.10
CA GLY A 72 -14.06 -21.98 9.55
C GLY A 72 -12.97 -21.22 8.77
N ARG A 73 -13.13 -21.06 7.46
CA ARG A 73 -12.24 -20.24 6.62
C ARG A 73 -12.36 -18.74 6.90
N CYS A 74 -13.58 -18.22 7.01
CA CYS A 74 -13.88 -16.83 7.36
C CYS A 74 -13.20 -16.45 8.69
N HIS A 75 -13.37 -17.27 9.73
CA HIS A 75 -12.78 -17.03 11.03
C HIS A 75 -11.25 -17.01 10.98
N LYS A 76 -10.65 -18.04 10.36
CA LYS A 76 -9.21 -18.22 10.31
C LYS A 76 -8.49 -17.22 9.41
N GLU A 77 -9.00 -16.97 8.21
CA GLU A 77 -8.30 -16.21 7.18
C GLU A 77 -8.71 -14.73 7.13
N TRP A 78 -9.91 -14.39 7.61
CA TRP A 78 -10.41 -13.01 7.58
C TRP A 78 -10.57 -12.40 8.98
N ILE A 79 -11.41 -12.97 9.85
CA ILE A 79 -11.70 -12.40 11.19
C ILE A 79 -10.41 -12.33 12.02
N SER A 80 -9.62 -13.40 12.07
CA SER A 80 -8.38 -13.45 12.85
C SER A 80 -7.38 -12.36 12.44
N VAL A 81 -7.30 -12.06 11.14
CA VAL A 81 -6.43 -11.00 10.58
C VAL A 81 -7.00 -9.60 10.87
N VAL A 82 -8.32 -9.44 10.85
CA VAL A 82 -9.00 -8.19 11.26
C VAL A 82 -8.83 -7.91 12.75
N LEU A 83 -8.79 -8.96 13.59
CA LEU A 83 -8.62 -8.82 15.03
C LEU A 83 -7.17 -8.55 15.44
N ASN A 84 -6.20 -9.17 14.75
CA ASN A 84 -4.79 -9.17 15.12
C ASN A 84 -3.89 -8.73 13.95
N PRO A 85 -3.96 -7.46 13.52
CA PRO A 85 -3.14 -6.98 12.42
C PRO A 85 -1.65 -6.97 12.79
N LEU A 86 -0.81 -7.42 11.86
CA LEU A 86 0.65 -7.28 11.90
C LEU A 86 1.06 -6.17 10.93
N SER A 87 1.26 -4.97 11.50
CA SER A 87 1.41 -3.73 10.73
C SER A 87 2.87 -3.36 10.48
N VAL A 88 3.18 -3.01 9.23
CA VAL A 88 4.44 -2.35 8.82
C VAL A 88 4.19 -0.88 8.49
N LEU A 89 5.15 -0.02 8.80
CA LEU A 89 5.22 1.34 8.25
C LEU A 89 6.27 1.41 7.14
N LEU A 90 5.86 1.83 5.95
CA LEU A 90 6.72 2.15 4.83
C LEU A 90 6.88 3.68 4.75
N VAL A 91 8.08 4.17 5.04
CA VAL A 91 8.45 5.59 4.93
C VAL A 91 9.14 5.79 3.59
N VAL A 92 8.43 6.38 2.64
CA VAL A 92 8.86 6.47 1.24
C VAL A 92 9.69 7.73 1.01
N ASP A 93 10.95 7.55 0.61
CA ASP A 93 11.81 8.55 -0.01
C ASP A 93 11.88 9.91 0.73
N VAL A 94 11.94 9.90 2.06
CA VAL A 94 12.14 11.12 2.88
C VAL A 94 13.64 11.49 2.87
N GLN A 95 14.14 11.83 1.68
CA GLN A 95 15.55 12.10 1.36
C GLN A 95 15.82 13.59 1.18
N ASN A 96 17.10 13.97 1.29
CA ASN A 96 17.53 15.36 1.19
C ASN A 96 17.12 16.01 -0.15
N ASP A 97 17.25 15.31 -1.29
CA ASP A 97 16.93 15.91 -2.58
C ASP A 97 15.46 16.26 -2.75
N PHE A 98 14.55 15.54 -2.09
CA PHE A 98 13.11 15.84 -2.14
C PHE A 98 12.69 16.94 -1.13
N ILE A 99 13.56 17.34 -0.21
CA ILE A 99 13.24 18.30 0.86
C ILE A 99 14.02 19.61 0.73
N ASP A 100 15.34 19.51 0.60
CA ASP A 100 16.31 20.62 0.61
C ASP A 100 17.18 20.69 -0.65
N GLY A 101 17.15 19.66 -1.50
CA GLY A 101 18.02 19.55 -2.67
C GLY A 101 17.36 19.87 -4.00
N THR A 102 17.81 19.21 -5.06
CA THR A 102 17.50 19.58 -6.45
C THR A 102 16.04 19.35 -6.83
N MET A 103 15.40 18.35 -6.21
CA MET A 103 14.01 17.97 -6.44
C MET A 103 13.13 18.34 -5.23
N ALA A 104 13.53 19.36 -4.46
CA ALA A 104 12.75 19.79 -3.31
C ALA A 104 11.33 20.19 -3.73
N LEU A 105 10.29 19.63 -3.10
CA LEU A 105 8.90 19.86 -3.49
C LEU A 105 8.52 21.36 -3.52
N ARG A 106 9.12 22.16 -2.63
CA ARG A 106 8.96 23.62 -2.59
C ARG A 106 9.37 24.30 -3.92
N ASN A 107 10.28 23.70 -4.68
CA ASN A 107 10.75 24.19 -5.97
C ASN A 107 9.79 23.86 -7.12
N CYS A 108 8.83 22.96 -6.93
CA CYS A 108 7.81 22.64 -7.93
C CYS A 108 6.77 23.77 -8.10
N GLY A 109 6.75 24.75 -7.19
CA GLY A 109 5.91 25.95 -7.31
C GLY A 109 4.41 25.71 -7.08
N LYS A 110 4.05 24.59 -6.45
CA LYS A 110 2.67 24.15 -6.22
C LYS A 110 2.19 24.26 -4.78
N GLY A 111 2.99 24.85 -3.89
CA GLY A 111 2.58 25.21 -2.53
C GLY A 111 2.78 24.11 -1.48
N GLU A 112 3.35 22.97 -1.84
CA GLU A 112 3.73 21.92 -0.90
C GLU A 112 5.23 21.95 -0.56
N ASP A 113 5.57 21.48 0.64
CA ASP A 113 6.93 21.42 1.15
C ASP A 113 7.23 20.03 1.73
N GLY A 114 8.26 19.37 1.20
CA GLY A 114 8.65 18.03 1.66
C GLY A 114 9.05 17.99 3.13
N ALA A 115 9.50 19.09 3.73
CA ALA A 115 9.86 19.12 5.14
C ALA A 115 8.65 18.87 6.06
N ASP A 116 7.43 19.19 5.61
CA ASP A 116 6.21 19.11 6.42
C ASP A 116 5.85 17.67 6.81
N VAL A 117 6.38 16.65 6.13
CA VAL A 117 6.10 15.25 6.47
C VAL A 117 6.93 14.76 7.66
N ILE A 118 8.05 15.41 7.98
CA ILE A 118 9.04 14.89 8.92
C ILE A 118 8.47 14.76 10.33
N GLU A 119 7.88 15.83 10.87
CA GLU A 119 7.37 15.84 12.24
C GLU A 119 6.22 14.83 12.46
N PRO A 120 5.16 14.78 11.64
CA PRO A 120 4.10 13.80 11.86
C PRO A 120 4.58 12.35 11.64
N ILE A 121 5.50 12.10 10.71
CA ILE A 121 6.14 10.77 10.58
C ILE A 121 6.95 10.43 11.84
N ASN A 122 7.74 11.36 12.36
CA ASN A 122 8.52 11.16 13.58
C ASN A 122 7.66 10.87 14.80
N GLN A 123 6.48 11.48 14.91
CA GLN A 123 5.51 11.18 15.96
C GLN A 123 5.01 9.74 15.85
N LEU A 124 4.58 9.32 14.66
CA LEU A 124 4.14 7.93 14.43
C LEU A 124 5.23 6.89 14.71
N LEU A 125 6.48 7.19 14.33
CA LEU A 125 7.61 6.29 14.61
C LEU A 125 7.85 6.13 16.12
N LYS A 126 7.58 7.15 16.93
CA LYS A 126 7.81 7.12 18.38
C LYS A 126 6.63 6.54 19.16
N GLU A 127 5.41 6.80 18.70
CA GLU A 127 4.19 6.54 19.46
C GLU A 127 3.54 5.19 19.10
N VAL A 128 3.73 4.72 17.86
CA VAL A 128 3.09 3.51 17.37
C VAL A 128 4.04 2.31 17.42
N GLN A 129 3.53 1.19 17.91
CA GLN A 129 4.28 -0.07 17.97
C GLN A 129 4.15 -0.82 16.64
N TRP A 130 5.09 -0.55 15.74
CA TRP A 130 5.18 -1.22 14.44
C TRP A 130 5.81 -2.60 14.57
N LYS A 131 5.30 -3.57 13.80
CA LYS A 131 5.97 -4.87 13.68
C LYS A 131 7.30 -4.74 12.95
N LYS A 132 7.35 -3.84 11.96
CA LYS A 132 8.55 -3.46 11.22
C LYS A 132 8.39 -2.03 10.69
N VAL A 133 9.51 -1.32 10.57
CA VAL A 133 9.61 -0.06 9.83
C VAL A 133 10.59 -0.26 8.68
N VAL A 134 10.20 0.21 7.50
CA VAL A 134 11.04 0.19 6.29
C VAL A 134 11.12 1.60 5.73
N TYR A 135 12.34 2.07 5.46
CA TYR A 135 12.59 3.31 4.75
C TYR A 135 12.99 2.98 3.31
N SER A 136 12.33 3.58 2.32
CA SER A 136 12.85 3.50 0.95
C SER A 136 13.76 4.67 0.64
N LEU A 137 14.66 4.43 -0.31
CA LEU A 137 15.57 5.41 -0.85
C LEU A 137 15.55 5.29 -2.37
N ASP A 138 15.23 6.38 -3.05
CA ASP A 138 15.60 6.54 -4.44
C ASP A 138 17.12 6.56 -4.55
N TRP A 139 17.67 5.80 -5.49
CA TRP A 139 19.11 5.49 -5.50
C TRP A 139 19.63 5.32 -6.92
N HIS A 140 19.74 6.43 -7.64
CA HIS A 140 19.94 6.42 -9.09
C HIS A 140 21.41 6.50 -9.51
N PRO A 141 21.84 5.75 -10.54
CA PRO A 141 23.16 5.94 -11.13
C PRO A 141 23.25 7.30 -11.83
N GLU A 142 24.46 7.83 -12.04
CA GLU A 142 24.65 9.12 -12.72
C GLU A 142 24.05 9.15 -14.14
N THR A 143 23.93 8.00 -14.80
CA THR A 143 23.44 7.87 -16.19
C THR A 143 21.95 7.51 -16.29
N HIS A 144 21.20 7.64 -15.17
CA HIS A 144 19.80 7.26 -15.09
C HIS A 144 18.93 7.93 -16.17
N ILE A 145 18.00 7.16 -16.73
CA ILE A 145 17.12 7.53 -17.85
C ILE A 145 16.11 8.62 -17.48
N GLY A 146 15.73 8.69 -16.20
CA GLY A 146 14.81 9.70 -15.69
C GLY A 146 15.39 11.10 -15.62
N PHE A 147 16.71 11.28 -15.70
CA PHE A 147 17.31 12.61 -15.58
C PHE A 147 17.25 13.41 -16.88
N TYR A 148 16.69 14.62 -16.79
CA TYR A 148 16.59 15.56 -17.91
C TYR A 148 17.94 15.87 -18.56
N ASP A 149 18.99 16.06 -17.75
CA ASP A 149 20.33 16.35 -18.27
C ASP A 149 20.98 15.14 -18.96
N ASN A 150 20.46 13.93 -18.78
CA ASN A 150 20.85 12.72 -19.52
C ASN A 150 19.99 12.47 -20.77
N LEU A 151 19.02 13.33 -21.10
CA LEU A 151 18.15 13.15 -22.28
C LEU A 151 18.94 12.96 -23.58
N HIS A 152 20.09 13.63 -23.69
CA HIS A 152 20.98 13.54 -24.85
C HIS A 152 21.64 12.15 -25.02
N MET A 153 21.62 11.30 -24.00
CA MET A 153 22.28 9.99 -24.00
C MET A 153 21.47 8.91 -24.73
N ARG A 154 20.18 9.13 -25.00
CA ARG A 154 19.28 8.14 -25.61
C ARG A 154 18.48 8.77 -26.73
N GLU A 155 18.03 7.94 -27.69
CA GLU A 155 17.18 8.41 -28.77
C GLU A 155 15.70 8.41 -28.38
N LEU A 156 14.97 9.42 -28.86
CA LEU A 156 13.52 9.47 -28.71
C LEU A 156 12.85 8.72 -29.86
N HIS A 157 11.78 8.01 -29.54
CA HIS A 157 10.93 7.40 -30.55
C HIS A 157 10.27 8.49 -31.42
N PRO A 158 10.06 8.27 -32.73
CA PRO A 158 9.41 9.25 -33.61
C PRO A 158 8.02 9.71 -33.15
N ASP A 159 7.32 8.85 -32.39
CA ASP A 159 6.00 9.15 -31.82
C ASP A 159 6.06 9.89 -30.47
N SER A 160 7.26 10.22 -29.96
CA SER A 160 7.39 11.07 -28.77
C SER A 160 6.71 12.41 -29.02
N LYS A 161 5.81 12.79 -28.11
CA LYS A 161 5.04 14.05 -28.21
C LYS A 161 5.91 15.29 -28.07
N VAL A 162 7.11 15.13 -27.51
CA VAL A 162 8.06 16.20 -27.24
C VAL A 162 9.40 15.84 -27.89
N SER A 163 10.00 16.80 -28.61
CA SER A 163 11.32 16.70 -29.24
C SER A 163 12.43 16.86 -28.18
N LYS A 164 13.67 16.48 -28.50
CA LYS A 164 14.81 16.69 -27.59
C LYS A 164 15.08 18.17 -27.35
N GLU A 165 14.87 19.00 -28.37
CA GLU A 165 15.14 20.43 -28.35
C GLU A 165 14.10 21.22 -27.55
N ASP A 166 12.85 20.77 -27.54
CA ASP A 166 11.74 21.44 -26.85
C ASP A 166 11.48 20.88 -25.44
N ALA A 167 12.05 19.71 -25.12
CA ALA A 167 11.86 19.04 -23.83
C ALA A 167 12.29 19.91 -22.65
N LYS A 168 11.48 19.86 -21.60
CA LYS A 168 11.71 20.51 -20.31
C LYS A 168 11.69 19.50 -19.18
N ILE A 169 12.19 19.94 -18.03
CA ILE A 169 12.00 19.24 -16.77
C ILE A 169 10.49 19.07 -16.52
N LEU A 170 10.09 17.88 -16.10
CA LEU A 170 8.73 17.35 -15.90
C LEU A 170 7.96 16.96 -17.18
N ASP A 171 8.49 17.18 -18.38
CA ASP A 171 7.87 16.63 -19.59
C ASP A 171 7.97 15.11 -19.62
N THR A 172 7.05 14.46 -20.32
CA THR A 172 7.10 13.02 -20.60
C THR A 172 7.54 12.80 -22.04
N VAL A 173 8.58 11.98 -22.23
CA VAL A 173 9.12 11.59 -23.52
C VAL A 173 8.95 10.09 -23.74
N LEU A 174 8.94 9.65 -25.00
CA LEU A 174 8.98 8.24 -25.35
C LEU A 174 10.38 7.91 -25.88
N PHE A 175 11.17 7.14 -25.12
CA PHE A 175 12.46 6.65 -25.59
C PHE A 175 12.30 5.57 -26.66
N LEU A 176 13.27 5.46 -27.57
CA LEU A 176 13.32 4.43 -28.61
C LEU A 176 13.85 3.10 -28.04
N GLU A 177 14.95 3.16 -27.27
CA GLU A 177 15.59 2.01 -26.64
C GLU A 177 16.05 2.37 -25.21
N PRO A 178 15.54 1.67 -24.16
CA PRO A 178 14.35 0.83 -24.22
C PRO A 178 13.11 1.65 -24.61
N GLN A 179 12.14 1.01 -25.27
CA GLN A 179 10.90 1.69 -25.63
C GLN A 179 10.02 1.88 -24.39
N LEU A 180 10.08 3.08 -23.81
CA LEU A 180 9.44 3.41 -22.54
C LEU A 180 9.00 4.89 -22.50
N GLU A 181 7.81 5.15 -21.98
CA GLU A 181 7.39 6.50 -21.60
C GLU A 181 8.07 6.89 -20.27
N GLN A 182 8.80 8.01 -20.27
CA GLN A 182 9.58 8.48 -19.14
C GLN A 182 9.29 9.95 -18.84
N ARG A 183 8.88 10.23 -17.61
CA ARG A 183 8.84 11.61 -17.08
C ARG A 183 10.27 12.06 -16.77
N LEU A 184 10.67 13.23 -17.27
CA LEU A 184 12.00 13.78 -17.06
C LEU A 184 12.06 14.56 -15.75
N TRP A 185 13.03 14.25 -14.91
CA TRP A 185 13.26 14.86 -13.61
C TRP A 185 14.55 15.68 -13.61
N PRO A 186 14.71 16.68 -12.73
CA PRO A 186 16.03 17.16 -12.36
C PRO A 186 16.88 15.98 -11.90
N ARG A 187 18.20 16.07 -12.04
CA ARG A 187 19.09 15.08 -11.41
C ARG A 187 18.89 15.10 -9.90
N HIS A 188 18.57 13.96 -9.31
CA HIS A 188 18.26 13.81 -7.89
C HIS A 188 18.66 12.42 -7.40
N CYS A 189 18.84 12.27 -6.10
CA CYS A 189 19.08 11.01 -5.40
C CYS A 189 20.17 10.14 -6.06
N VAL A 190 21.22 10.80 -6.58
CA VAL A 190 22.35 10.11 -7.20
C VAL A 190 23.08 9.28 -6.14
N MET A 191 23.43 8.03 -6.47
CA MET A 191 24.09 7.10 -5.56
C MET A 191 25.26 7.75 -4.83
N ASP A 192 25.34 7.50 -3.52
CA ASP A 192 26.42 7.94 -2.63
C ASP A 192 26.59 9.46 -2.50
N THR A 193 25.60 10.25 -2.92
CA THR A 193 25.59 11.71 -2.73
C THR A 193 24.82 12.12 -1.47
N TRP A 194 25.00 13.38 -1.05
CA TRP A 194 24.19 13.96 0.04
C TRP A 194 22.70 13.93 -0.29
N GLY A 195 22.32 14.23 -1.54
CA GLY A 195 20.93 14.29 -1.98
C GLY A 195 20.18 12.97 -1.78
N ALA A 196 20.87 11.85 -1.95
CA ALA A 196 20.31 10.51 -1.79
C ALA A 196 20.24 10.00 -0.32
N GLN A 197 20.77 10.73 0.65
CA GLN A 197 20.65 10.33 2.05
C GLN A 197 19.26 10.66 2.58
N LEU A 198 18.74 9.84 3.51
CA LEU A 198 17.57 10.19 4.30
C LEU A 198 17.80 11.53 5.00
N HIS A 199 16.74 12.33 5.13
CA HIS A 199 16.84 13.64 5.74
C HIS A 199 17.25 13.53 7.20
N LYS A 200 18.20 14.36 7.64
CA LYS A 200 18.82 14.27 8.97
C LYS A 200 17.85 14.41 10.15
N GLU A 201 16.69 15.04 9.92
CA GLU A 201 15.66 15.26 10.95
C GLU A 201 14.64 14.12 11.00
N LEU A 202 14.67 13.19 10.03
CA LEU A 202 13.88 11.97 10.09
C LEU A 202 14.47 11.04 11.16
N TYR A 203 13.63 10.63 12.09
CA TYR A 203 13.98 9.67 13.11
C TYR A 203 14.11 8.28 12.47
N ILE A 204 15.27 7.63 12.67
CA ILE A 204 15.53 6.28 12.18
C ILE A 204 15.35 5.29 13.32
N ILE A 205 14.32 4.45 13.21
CA ILE A 205 14.04 3.39 14.17
C ILE A 205 15.21 2.38 14.19
N PRO A 206 15.74 2.02 15.37
CA PRO A 206 16.66 0.89 15.49
C PRO A 206 16.06 -0.39 14.92
N ASP A 207 16.87 -1.21 14.24
CA ASP A 207 16.44 -2.46 13.58
C ASP A 207 15.42 -2.29 12.42
N SER A 208 15.24 -1.06 11.91
CA SER A 208 14.54 -0.83 10.65
C SER A 208 15.30 -1.40 9.43
N SER A 209 14.60 -1.54 8.31
CA SER A 209 15.23 -1.89 7.02
C SER A 209 15.29 -0.66 6.11
N GLN A 210 16.33 -0.58 5.28
CA GLN A 210 16.46 0.44 4.24
C GLN A 210 16.52 -0.24 2.87
N ILE A 211 15.59 0.10 1.99
CA ILE A 211 15.48 -0.49 0.65
C ILE A 211 15.79 0.57 -0.39
N ARG A 212 16.70 0.25 -1.31
CA ARG A 212 17.07 1.14 -2.42
C ARG A 212 16.32 0.74 -3.68
N LYS A 213 15.82 1.72 -4.43
CA LYS A 213 15.12 1.54 -5.70
C LYS A 213 15.72 2.44 -6.79
N GLY A 214 15.39 2.17 -8.06
CA GLY A 214 15.80 3.03 -9.18
C GLY A 214 17.26 2.87 -9.59
N GLN A 215 17.86 1.70 -9.32
CA GLN A 215 19.29 1.47 -9.54
C GLN A 215 19.64 1.13 -11.00
N ASN A 216 18.65 0.75 -11.81
CA ASN A 216 18.86 0.47 -13.23
C ASN A 216 18.97 1.79 -14.02
N PRO A 217 20.08 2.04 -14.75
CA PRO A 217 20.22 3.28 -15.51
C PRO A 217 19.21 3.45 -16.65
N ASP A 218 18.63 2.36 -17.17
CA ASP A 218 17.74 2.37 -18.34
C ASP A 218 16.26 2.29 -17.98
N MET A 219 15.91 2.36 -16.69
CA MET A 219 14.52 2.22 -16.26
C MET A 219 14.24 2.94 -14.96
N GLU A 220 13.17 3.71 -14.96
CA GLU A 220 12.64 4.35 -13.75
C GLU A 220 11.85 3.39 -12.87
N THR A 221 11.96 3.58 -11.55
CA THR A 221 11.31 2.74 -10.55
C THR A 221 10.77 3.58 -9.39
N TYR A 222 9.45 3.76 -9.38
CA TYR A 222 8.79 4.53 -8.33
C TYR A 222 8.35 3.69 -7.12
N SER A 223 7.94 2.44 -7.34
CA SER A 223 7.39 1.58 -6.29
C SER A 223 8.50 0.92 -5.47
N VAL A 224 8.33 0.85 -4.15
CA VAL A 224 9.26 0.13 -3.26
C VAL A 224 9.15 -1.40 -3.41
N PHE A 225 8.04 -1.90 -3.96
CA PHE A 225 7.82 -3.33 -4.12
C PHE A 225 8.62 -3.97 -5.26
N PHE A 226 9.03 -3.18 -6.26
CA PHE A 226 9.70 -3.72 -7.45
C PHE A 226 10.91 -2.87 -7.85
N ASP A 227 12.11 -3.45 -7.98
CA ASP A 227 13.33 -2.91 -8.59
C ASP A 227 13.67 -3.80 -9.79
N ASN A 228 13.24 -3.38 -10.99
CA ASN A 228 12.99 -4.29 -12.12
C ASN A 228 14.26 -4.84 -12.82
N ASN A 229 15.41 -4.92 -12.15
CA ASN A 229 16.60 -5.59 -12.69
C ASN A 229 16.59 -7.12 -12.58
N ALA A 230 15.52 -7.74 -12.07
CA ALA A 230 15.36 -9.17 -12.17
C ALA A 230 13.90 -9.58 -12.05
N ILE A 231 13.66 -10.79 -12.51
CA ILE A 231 12.62 -11.72 -12.08
C ILE A 231 12.46 -11.80 -10.53
N ASN A 232 13.26 -11.10 -9.72
CA ASN A 232 13.21 -11.02 -8.26
C ASN A 232 13.73 -9.68 -7.70
N SER A 233 12.90 -8.64 -7.57
CA SER A 233 13.14 -7.65 -6.50
C SER A 233 12.20 -7.94 -5.36
N THR A 234 12.62 -8.92 -4.59
CA THR A 234 11.84 -9.56 -3.54
C THR A 234 12.19 -9.01 -2.17
N GLU A 235 13.03 -7.98 -2.01
CA GLU A 235 13.53 -7.65 -0.67
C GLU A 235 12.41 -7.21 0.28
N LEU A 236 11.61 -6.22 -0.12
CA LEU A 236 10.44 -5.82 0.67
C LEU A 236 9.48 -7.01 0.83
N LEU A 237 9.14 -7.67 -0.28
CA LEU A 237 8.21 -8.79 -0.27
C LEU A 237 8.66 -9.93 0.68
N ASN A 238 9.93 -10.30 0.66
CA ASN A 238 10.53 -11.30 1.53
C ASN A 238 10.45 -10.86 2.98
N ILE A 239 10.83 -9.60 3.29
CA ILE A 239 10.71 -9.05 4.65
C ILE A 239 9.26 -9.15 5.13
N LEU A 240 8.30 -8.72 4.32
CA LEU A 240 6.89 -8.74 4.68
C LEU A 240 6.36 -10.17 4.85
N GLN A 241 6.73 -11.09 3.97
CA GLN A 241 6.31 -12.50 4.01
C GLN A 241 6.93 -13.25 5.18
N GLU A 242 8.23 -13.11 5.44
CA GLU A 242 8.92 -13.76 6.56
C GLU A 242 8.36 -13.33 7.92
N ILE A 243 7.94 -12.07 8.03
CA ILE A 243 7.33 -11.53 9.26
C ILE A 243 5.83 -11.89 9.36
N GLY A 244 5.19 -12.21 8.23
CA GLY A 244 3.74 -12.42 8.16
C GLY A 244 2.93 -11.12 8.25
N ILE A 245 3.44 -10.03 7.68
CA ILE A 245 2.76 -8.74 7.66
C ILE A 245 1.41 -8.85 6.94
N THR A 246 0.38 -8.32 7.57
CA THR A 246 -1.00 -8.27 7.04
C THR A 246 -1.38 -6.87 6.57
N ASP A 247 -0.79 -5.85 7.20
CA ASP A 247 -1.21 -4.46 7.07
C ASP A 247 -0.03 -3.56 6.72
N VAL A 248 -0.18 -2.79 5.65
CA VAL A 248 0.84 -1.88 5.13
C VAL A 248 0.35 -0.45 5.30
N TYR A 249 1.11 0.35 6.05
CA TYR A 249 0.88 1.78 6.18
C TYR A 249 1.95 2.52 5.39
N VAL A 250 1.55 3.46 4.54
CA VAL A 250 2.45 4.18 3.64
C VAL A 250 2.41 5.68 3.94
N CYS A 251 3.59 6.28 4.08
CA CYS A 251 3.77 7.73 4.18
C CYS A 251 5.02 8.16 3.40
N GLY A 252 5.26 9.47 3.28
CA GLY A 252 6.47 10.02 2.67
C GLY A 252 6.23 10.76 1.35
N LEU A 253 7.20 10.69 0.44
CA LEU A 253 7.29 11.56 -0.74
C LEU A 253 7.51 10.75 -2.03
N ALA A 254 7.10 11.22 -3.20
CA ALA A 254 5.99 12.15 -3.40
C ALA A 254 4.65 11.39 -3.45
N TYR A 255 3.59 11.98 -2.89
CA TYR A 255 2.23 11.40 -2.80
C TYR A 255 1.78 10.82 -4.14
N ASP A 256 1.84 11.63 -5.19
CA ASP A 256 1.38 11.38 -6.55
C ASP A 256 2.33 10.52 -7.41
N VAL A 257 3.54 10.23 -6.90
CA VAL A 257 4.59 9.49 -7.61
C VAL A 257 4.93 8.20 -6.86
N CYS A 258 6.00 8.19 -6.06
CA CYS A 258 6.53 6.99 -5.39
C CYS A 258 5.54 6.41 -4.38
N VAL A 259 4.87 7.27 -3.61
CA VAL A 259 3.85 6.83 -2.63
C VAL A 259 2.68 6.18 -3.36
N ARG A 260 2.10 6.85 -4.38
CA ARG A 260 1.03 6.28 -5.20
C ARG A 260 1.44 4.94 -5.81
N ALA A 261 2.60 4.87 -6.47
CA ALA A 261 3.07 3.64 -7.11
C ALA A 261 3.20 2.50 -6.09
N THR A 262 3.77 2.78 -4.91
CA THR A 262 3.91 1.83 -3.81
C THR A 262 2.55 1.37 -3.27
N CYS A 263 1.60 2.29 -3.08
CA CYS A 263 0.25 1.95 -2.64
C CYS A 263 -0.46 1.04 -3.66
N MET A 264 -0.42 1.40 -4.94
CA MET A 264 -1.08 0.63 -6.00
C MET A 264 -0.49 -0.78 -6.13
N ASP A 265 0.83 -0.92 -6.03
CA ASP A 265 1.47 -2.24 -6.04
C ASP A 265 1.16 -3.06 -4.79
N GLY A 266 1.19 -2.43 -3.61
CA GLY A 266 0.81 -3.10 -2.36
C GLY A 266 -0.62 -3.64 -2.39
N LEU A 267 -1.57 -2.84 -2.90
CA LEU A 267 -2.96 -3.26 -3.10
C LEU A 267 -3.08 -4.39 -4.14
N ARG A 268 -2.34 -4.30 -5.25
CA ARG A 268 -2.29 -5.34 -6.29
C ARG A 268 -1.77 -6.67 -5.75
N LEU A 269 -0.77 -6.61 -4.86
CA LEU A 269 -0.17 -7.73 -4.15
C LEU A 269 -1.08 -8.32 -3.05
N GLY A 270 -2.19 -7.66 -2.73
CA GLY A 270 -3.20 -8.16 -1.78
C GLY A 270 -2.99 -7.72 -0.33
N TYR A 271 -2.07 -6.79 -0.06
CA TYR A 271 -1.94 -6.22 1.29
C TYR A 271 -3.15 -5.36 1.62
N ARG A 272 -3.57 -5.40 2.89
CA ARG A 272 -4.48 -4.39 3.44
C ARG A 272 -3.66 -3.12 3.61
N LEU A 273 -4.05 -2.05 2.91
CA LEU A 273 -3.18 -0.88 2.78
C LEU A 273 -3.87 0.41 3.21
N ALA A 274 -3.15 1.22 3.98
CA ALA A 274 -3.54 2.57 4.35
C ALA A 274 -2.48 3.59 3.95
N ILE A 275 -2.91 4.70 3.36
CA ILE A 275 -2.07 5.88 3.14
C ILE A 275 -2.34 6.91 4.23
N ILE A 276 -1.28 7.44 4.82
CA ILE A 276 -1.35 8.41 5.93
C ILE A 276 -1.17 9.81 5.35
N GLU A 277 -2.27 10.46 5.00
CA GLU A 277 -2.28 11.60 4.07
C GLU A 277 -1.57 12.84 4.59
N ASP A 278 -1.71 13.13 5.88
CA ASP A 278 -1.03 14.26 6.52
C ASP A 278 0.49 14.02 6.67
N CYS A 279 0.94 12.78 6.50
CA CYS A 279 2.34 12.36 6.44
C CYS A 279 2.87 12.24 5.00
N CYS A 280 2.16 12.78 4.00
CA CYS A 280 2.55 12.78 2.61
C CYS A 280 2.52 14.18 1.99
N ARG A 281 3.39 14.43 1.01
CA ARG A 281 3.33 15.61 0.12
C ARG A 281 3.65 15.19 -1.31
N GLY A 282 3.02 15.81 -2.29
CA GLY A 282 3.09 15.52 -3.72
C GLY A 282 3.67 16.66 -4.56
N VAL A 283 4.05 16.31 -5.79
CA VAL A 283 4.64 17.24 -6.77
C VAL A 283 3.59 18.16 -7.36
N ASP A 284 2.46 17.59 -7.80
CA ASP A 284 1.34 18.35 -8.37
C ASP A 284 0.01 18.05 -7.64
N PRO A 285 -0.69 19.08 -7.11
CA PRO A 285 -1.97 18.90 -6.43
C PRO A 285 -3.05 18.19 -7.25
N ASP A 286 -3.08 18.39 -8.57
CA ASP A 286 -4.06 17.72 -9.44
C ASP A 286 -3.72 16.22 -9.54
N ASP A 287 -2.43 15.88 -9.68
CA ASP A 287 -1.95 14.49 -9.68
C ASP A 287 -2.17 13.83 -8.30
N VAL A 288 -2.12 14.59 -7.20
CA VAL A 288 -2.45 14.11 -5.83
C VAL A 288 -3.93 13.76 -5.71
N ILE A 289 -4.83 14.56 -6.27
CA ILE A 289 -6.27 14.26 -6.28
C ILE A 289 -6.54 12.97 -7.05
N GLU A 290 -5.93 12.80 -8.22
CA GLU A 290 -6.05 11.56 -9.00
C GLU A 290 -5.43 10.37 -8.25
N ALA A 291 -4.28 10.54 -7.60
CA ALA A 291 -3.65 9.50 -6.78
C ALA A 291 -4.55 9.05 -5.62
N ARG A 292 -5.16 10.00 -4.89
CA ARG A 292 -6.13 9.73 -3.82
C ARG A 292 -7.29 8.87 -4.33
N LYS A 293 -7.87 9.28 -5.45
CA LYS A 293 -8.98 8.58 -6.08
C LYS A 293 -8.59 7.15 -6.47
N MET A 294 -7.46 6.99 -7.17
CA MET A 294 -6.96 5.67 -7.58
C MET A 294 -6.76 4.74 -6.38
N ILE A 295 -6.11 5.21 -5.32
CA ILE A 295 -5.85 4.42 -4.10
C ILE A 295 -7.18 4.01 -3.47
N SER A 296 -8.11 4.95 -3.28
CA SER A 296 -9.41 4.68 -2.65
C SER A 296 -10.27 3.72 -3.48
N GLU A 297 -10.31 3.88 -4.81
CA GLU A 297 -11.09 3.03 -5.71
C GLU A 297 -10.54 1.59 -5.79
N ASN A 298 -9.25 1.41 -5.46
CA ASN A 298 -8.60 0.09 -5.43
C ASN A 298 -8.51 -0.51 -4.01
N GLY A 299 -9.31 -0.02 -3.06
CA GLY A 299 -9.41 -0.60 -1.71
C GLY A 299 -8.39 -0.09 -0.69
N GLY A 300 -7.62 0.95 -1.02
CA GLY A 300 -6.75 1.62 -0.08
C GLY A 300 -7.52 2.53 0.88
N LEU A 301 -7.21 2.43 2.17
CA LEU A 301 -7.74 3.33 3.19
C LEU A 301 -6.99 4.67 3.13
N LEU A 302 -7.72 5.77 2.92
CA LEU A 302 -7.21 7.12 3.15
C LEU A 302 -7.37 7.45 4.63
N THR A 303 -6.26 7.68 5.36
CA THR A 303 -6.28 7.98 6.80
C THR A 303 -5.32 9.11 7.17
N ASN A 304 -5.27 9.47 8.45
CA ASN A 304 -4.34 10.48 8.97
C ASN A 304 -3.64 9.97 10.22
N SER A 305 -2.54 10.64 10.59
CA SER A 305 -1.66 10.24 11.69
C SER A 305 -2.37 10.05 13.03
N LYS A 306 -3.48 10.74 13.29
CA LYS A 306 -4.23 10.63 14.56
C LYS A 306 -5.01 9.34 14.69
N GLU A 307 -5.43 8.74 13.57
CA GLU A 307 -6.20 7.49 13.55
C GLU A 307 -5.30 6.25 13.59
N VAL A 308 -4.07 6.37 13.09
CA VAL A 308 -3.11 5.26 12.97
C VAL A 308 -2.86 4.52 14.29
N PRO A 309 -2.66 5.16 15.45
CA PRO A 309 -2.46 4.45 16.72
C PRO A 309 -3.60 3.50 17.06
N MET A 310 -4.86 3.91 16.82
CA MET A 310 -6.04 3.09 17.10
C MET A 310 -6.21 1.95 16.09
N LEU A 311 -5.83 2.18 14.83
CA LEU A 311 -5.87 1.16 13.78
C LEU A 311 -4.81 0.07 14.01
N VAL A 312 -3.58 0.47 14.34
CA VAL A 312 -2.46 -0.48 14.56
C VAL A 312 -2.63 -1.27 15.86
N SER A 313 -3.17 -0.66 16.92
CA SER A 313 -3.46 -1.36 18.18
C SER A 313 -4.67 -2.29 18.09
N GLY A 314 -5.50 -2.17 17.05
CA GLY A 314 -6.75 -2.90 16.90
C GLY A 314 -7.89 -2.38 17.79
N GLU A 315 -7.76 -1.19 18.38
CA GLU A 315 -8.86 -0.50 19.08
C GLU A 315 -9.95 -0.06 18.10
N LYS A 316 -9.55 0.37 16.90
CA LYS A 316 -10.41 0.64 15.74
C LYS A 316 -10.06 -0.31 14.60
N ARG A 317 -11.06 -0.75 13.84
CA ARG A 317 -10.89 -1.61 12.67
C ARG A 317 -11.43 -0.90 11.45
N SER A 318 -10.74 -1.00 10.33
CA SER A 318 -11.18 -0.41 9.07
C SER A 318 -11.95 -1.45 8.25
N LEU A 319 -13.22 -1.13 7.95
CA LEU A 319 -14.02 -1.92 7.02
C LEU A 319 -13.38 -1.96 5.62
N ILE A 320 -12.82 -0.83 5.16
CA ILE A 320 -12.11 -0.74 3.87
C ILE A 320 -10.94 -1.72 3.81
N MET A 321 -10.07 -1.72 4.83
CA MET A 321 -8.94 -2.66 4.89
C MET A 321 -9.40 -4.12 5.04
N ALA A 322 -10.50 -4.36 5.76
CA ALA A 322 -11.07 -5.69 5.90
C ALA A 322 -11.62 -6.23 4.56
N GLN A 323 -12.29 -5.39 3.77
CA GLN A 323 -12.74 -5.72 2.42
C GLN A 323 -11.57 -5.97 1.45
N GLN A 324 -10.53 -5.13 1.51
CA GLN A 324 -9.31 -5.38 0.73
C GLN A 324 -8.70 -6.75 1.03
N GLY A 325 -8.76 -7.18 2.30
CA GLY A 325 -8.36 -8.51 2.74
C GLY A 325 -9.14 -9.63 2.05
N THR A 326 -10.46 -9.52 1.92
CA THR A 326 -11.27 -10.56 1.25
C THR A 326 -10.99 -10.65 -0.25
N TRP A 327 -10.75 -9.52 -0.94
CA TRP A 327 -10.34 -9.56 -2.35
C TRP A 327 -9.03 -10.32 -2.57
N SER A 328 -8.10 -10.24 -1.61
CA SER A 328 -6.88 -11.05 -1.65
C SER A 328 -7.16 -12.55 -1.43
N LEU A 329 -8.08 -12.88 -0.51
CA LEU A 329 -8.50 -14.26 -0.27
C LEU A 329 -9.16 -14.88 -1.51
N ALA A 330 -10.06 -14.15 -2.18
CA ALA A 330 -10.71 -14.59 -3.41
C ALA A 330 -9.68 -15.00 -4.48
N LYS A 331 -8.65 -14.16 -4.70
CA LYS A 331 -7.56 -14.46 -5.64
C LYS A 331 -6.79 -15.72 -5.25
N LYS A 332 -6.51 -15.89 -3.95
CA LYS A 332 -5.79 -17.05 -3.41
C LYS A 332 -6.60 -18.34 -3.57
N TRP A 333 -7.88 -18.34 -3.22
CA TRP A 333 -8.76 -19.51 -3.33
C TRP A 333 -8.94 -19.94 -4.79
N SER A 334 -9.19 -18.99 -5.70
CA SER A 334 -9.26 -19.28 -7.15
C SER A 334 -7.95 -19.82 -7.74
N ALA A 335 -6.80 -19.51 -7.16
CA ALA A 335 -5.52 -20.07 -7.59
C ALA A 335 -5.35 -21.53 -7.13
N CYS A 336 -5.67 -21.82 -5.86
CA CYS A 336 -5.61 -23.17 -5.32
C CYS A 336 -6.55 -24.15 -6.05
N GLU A 337 -7.77 -23.72 -6.39
CA GLU A 337 -8.72 -24.53 -7.16
C GLU A 337 -8.16 -24.92 -8.54
N LYS A 338 -7.54 -23.95 -9.24
CA LYS A 338 -6.91 -24.19 -10.55
C LYS A 338 -5.72 -25.14 -10.48
N GLU A 339 -5.00 -25.15 -9.36
CA GLU A 339 -3.89 -26.09 -9.11
C GLU A 339 -4.43 -27.50 -8.81
N ALA A 340 -5.42 -27.62 -7.93
CA ALA A 340 -6.07 -28.91 -7.61
C ALA A 340 -6.76 -29.54 -8.85
N GLU A 341 -7.34 -28.74 -9.74
CA GLU A 341 -7.89 -29.22 -11.02
C GLU A 341 -6.84 -29.72 -12.01
N LYS A 342 -5.60 -29.22 -11.92
CA LYS A 342 -4.49 -29.72 -12.75
C LYS A 342 -3.95 -31.03 -12.21
N GLU A 343 -3.75 -31.11 -10.89
CA GLU A 343 -3.25 -32.32 -10.22
C GLU A 343 -4.22 -33.51 -10.30
N SER A 344 -5.54 -33.25 -10.39
CA SER A 344 -6.56 -34.30 -10.57
C SER A 344 -6.73 -34.78 -12.01
N LYS A 345 -6.09 -34.12 -12.99
CA LYS A 345 -6.10 -34.49 -14.42
C LYS A 345 -4.80 -35.17 -14.87
N GLU A 346 -3.78 -35.23 -14.02
CA GLU A 346 -2.54 -36.00 -14.17
C GLU A 346 -2.63 -37.34 -13.44
#